data_AF-A0A8T7BXU8-F1
#
_entry.id   AF-A0A8T7BXU8-F1
#
_cell.length_a   1.000
_cell.length_b   1.000
_cell.length_c   1.000
_cell.angle_alpha   90.00
_cell.angle_beta   90.00
_cell.angle_gamma   90.00
#
_symmetry.space_group_name_H-M   'P 1'
#
loop_
_entity.id
_entity.type
_entity.pdbx_description
1 polymer ?
#
loop_
_entity_poly.entity_id
_entity_poly.type
_entity_poly.pdbx_seq_one_letter_code
_entity_poly.pdbx_strand_id
1 'polypeptide(L)'
;MIKARADVVGSLLRPPELIEALHLRRKGEISPPEYKRIEDAAVDSALRLQEEAGLEVLTDGEMRRLSFQSQVCESYSGFSEWDMNAFLWGEWQSDDLGEKSIERPPIAVLEPLRRQRSLGTEEYTYARART
;
A
#
# COMPACT_ATOMS: atom_id res chain seq x y z
N MET A 1 -31.83 -11.50 18.98
CA MET A 1 -30.92 -11.91 17.89
C MET A 1 -29.91 -10.79 17.72
N ILE A 2 -28.60 -11.04 17.87
CA ILE A 2 -27.57 -10.00 17.73
C ILE A 2 -27.28 -9.86 16.23
N LYS A 3 -27.37 -8.64 15.69
CA LYS A 3 -26.86 -8.31 14.36
C LYS A 3 -25.40 -7.89 14.52
N ALA A 4 -24.48 -8.76 14.13
CA ALA A 4 -23.06 -8.45 14.09
C ALA A 4 -22.69 -7.87 12.72
N ARG A 5 -21.82 -6.86 12.71
CA ARG A 5 -21.23 -6.26 11.51
C ARG A 5 -19.75 -6.62 11.48
N ALA A 6 -19.27 -7.06 10.33
CA ALA A 6 -17.87 -7.39 10.08
C ALA A 6 -17.40 -6.64 8.83
N ASP A 7 -16.23 -6.02 8.92
CA ASP A 7 -15.57 -5.31 7.80
C ASP A 7 -14.06 -5.57 7.89
N VAL A 8 -13.34 -5.23 6.81
CA VAL A 8 -11.87 -5.22 6.78
C VAL A 8 -11.36 -3.85 7.22
N VAL A 9 -10.20 -3.82 7.91
CA VAL A 9 -9.58 -2.58 8.39
C VAL A 9 -8.94 -1.76 7.25
N GLY A 10 -8.33 -2.43 6.28
CA GLY A 10 -7.54 -1.79 5.21
C GLY A 10 -6.94 -2.83 4.27
N SER A 11 -5.62 -3.00 4.40
CA SER A 11 -4.78 -3.92 3.61
C SER A 11 -5.37 -5.31 3.38
N LEU A 12 -5.22 -5.79 2.15
CA LEU A 12 -5.41 -7.20 1.76
C LEU A 12 -4.09 -7.76 1.21
N LEU A 13 -4.02 -9.08 1.06
CA LEU A 13 -2.81 -9.73 0.53
C LEU A 13 -2.59 -9.33 -0.93
N ARG A 14 -1.39 -8.81 -1.24
CA ARG A 14 -1.04 -8.44 -2.61
C ARG A 14 -0.90 -9.69 -3.47
N PRO A 15 -1.49 -9.71 -4.69
CA PRO A 15 -1.35 -10.84 -5.59
C PRO A 15 0.11 -10.94 -6.11
N PRO A 16 0.60 -12.15 -6.45
CA PRO A 16 1.96 -12.36 -6.94
C PRO A 16 2.32 -11.48 -8.14
N GLU A 17 1.37 -11.23 -9.04
CA GLU A 17 1.55 -10.40 -10.24
C GLU A 17 1.88 -8.95 -9.88
N LEU A 18 1.28 -8.41 -8.82
CA LEU A 18 1.56 -7.05 -8.35
C LEU A 18 2.96 -6.96 -7.69
N ILE A 19 3.36 -8.02 -6.98
CA ILE A 19 4.70 -8.11 -6.37
C ILE A 19 5.76 -8.14 -7.46
N GLU A 20 5.58 -8.97 -8.50
CA GLU A 20 6.51 -9.03 -9.64
C GLU A 20 6.56 -7.71 -10.39
N ALA A 21 5.40 -7.09 -10.64
CA ALA A 21 5.34 -5.79 -11.31
C ALA A 21 6.10 -4.70 -10.52
N LEU A 22 6.05 -4.71 -9.19
CA LEU A 22 6.83 -3.81 -8.35
C LEU A 22 8.34 -4.06 -8.49
N HIS A 23 8.77 -5.33 -8.59
CA HIS A 23 10.17 -5.66 -8.84
C HIS A 23 10.66 -5.15 -10.20
N LEU A 24 9.89 -5.38 -11.26
CA LEU A 24 10.19 -4.85 -12.60
C LEU A 24 10.20 -3.31 -12.61
N ARG A 25 9.28 -2.67 -11.88
CA ARG A 25 9.18 -1.20 -11.80
C ARG A 25 10.41 -0.57 -11.17
N ARG A 26 10.98 -1.22 -10.15
CA ARG A 26 12.23 -0.81 -9.50
C ARG A 26 13.46 -0.97 -10.39
N LYS A 27 13.45 -1.96 -11.27
CA LYS A 27 14.51 -2.18 -12.27
C LYS A 27 14.38 -1.29 -13.51
N GLY A 28 13.24 -0.61 -13.68
CA GLY A 28 12.94 0.16 -14.89
C GLY A 28 12.54 -0.70 -16.10
N GLU A 29 12.14 -1.95 -15.85
CA GLU A 29 11.84 -2.96 -16.88
C GLU A 29 10.35 -3.00 -17.28
N ILE A 30 9.50 -2.20 -16.64
CA ILE A 30 8.07 -2.07 -16.93
C ILE A 30 7.70 -0.59 -17.02
N SER A 31 6.85 -0.24 -17.98
CA SER A 31 6.43 1.14 -18.18
C SER A 31 5.48 1.60 -17.06
N PRO A 32 5.44 2.90 -16.69
CA PRO A 32 4.49 3.39 -15.69
C PRO A 32 3.01 3.09 -16.02
N PRO A 33 2.53 3.24 -17.27
CA PRO A 33 1.15 2.87 -17.61
C PRO A 33 0.86 1.37 -17.47
N GLU A 34 1.85 0.52 -17.74
CA GLU A 34 1.70 -0.92 -17.59
C GLU A 34 1.69 -1.35 -16.13
N TYR A 35 2.58 -0.80 -15.31
CA TYR A 35 2.55 -1.01 -13.86
C TYR A 35 1.20 -0.58 -13.27
N LYS A 36 0.69 0.59 -13.68
CA LYS A 36 -0.59 1.11 -13.23
C LYS A 36 -1.76 0.18 -13.58
N ARG A 37 -1.75 -0.45 -14.76
CA ARG A 37 -2.77 -1.45 -15.13
C ARG A 37 -2.79 -2.66 -14.20
N ILE A 38 -1.62 -3.10 -13.73
CA ILE A 38 -1.50 -4.23 -12.80
C ILE A 38 -1.99 -3.85 -11.40
N GLU A 39 -1.64 -2.65 -10.93
CA GLU A 39 -2.19 -2.08 -9.69
C GLU A 39 -3.73 -2.00 -9.75
N ASP A 40 -4.27 -1.51 -10.85
CA ASP A 40 -5.71 -1.37 -11.10
C ASP A 40 -6.41 -2.73 -11.08
N ALA A 41 -5.83 -3.75 -11.73
CA ALA A 41 -6.37 -5.11 -11.70
C ALA A 41 -6.32 -5.74 -10.30
N ALA A 42 -5.28 -5.47 -9.51
CA ALA A 42 -5.18 -5.95 -8.14
C ALA A 42 -6.28 -5.34 -7.24
N VAL A 43 -6.57 -4.06 -7.43
CA VAL A 43 -7.64 -3.35 -6.70
C VAL A 43 -9.01 -3.85 -7.11
N ASP A 44 -9.26 -4.04 -8.41
CA ASP A 44 -10.51 -4.61 -8.88
C ASP A 44 -10.75 -6.00 -8.27
N SER A 45 -9.69 -6.79 -8.10
CA SER A 45 -9.75 -8.11 -7.46
C SER A 45 -10.01 -8.03 -5.96
N ALA A 46 -9.40 -7.06 -5.26
CA ALA A 46 -9.65 -6.77 -3.86
C ALA A 46 -11.11 -6.37 -3.59
N LEU A 47 -11.67 -5.51 -4.45
CA LEU A 47 -13.07 -5.08 -4.35
C LEU A 47 -14.02 -6.26 -4.56
N ARG A 48 -13.84 -7.03 -5.65
CA ARG A 48 -14.67 -8.22 -5.94
C ARG A 48 -14.64 -9.24 -4.79
N LEU A 49 -13.47 -9.51 -4.22
CA LEU A 49 -13.35 -10.45 -3.09
C LEU A 49 -14.21 -10.03 -1.90
N GLN A 50 -14.24 -8.74 -1.59
CA GLN A 50 -15.01 -8.21 -0.46
C GLN A 50 -16.52 -8.19 -0.78
N GLU A 51 -16.90 -7.88 -2.01
CA GLU A 51 -18.29 -7.96 -2.49
C GLU A 51 -18.83 -9.40 -2.44
N GLU A 52 -18.05 -10.37 -2.92
CA GLU A 52 -18.38 -11.81 -2.88
C GLU A 52 -18.48 -12.32 -1.44
N ALA A 53 -17.70 -11.76 -0.52
CA ALA A 53 -17.81 -12.03 0.92
C ALA A 53 -19.02 -11.34 1.59
N GLY A 54 -19.75 -10.48 0.88
CA GLY A 54 -20.94 -9.78 1.36
C GLY A 54 -20.65 -8.61 2.29
N LEU A 55 -19.48 -7.97 2.18
CA LEU A 55 -19.12 -6.82 3.01
C LEU A 55 -19.85 -5.55 2.53
N GLU A 56 -20.32 -4.74 3.48
CA GLU A 56 -21.02 -3.48 3.19
C GLU A 56 -20.06 -2.30 3.01
N VAL A 57 -18.89 -2.35 3.64
CA VAL A 57 -17.83 -1.34 3.50
C VAL A 57 -16.58 -1.97 2.92
N LEU A 58 -16.13 -1.41 1.81
CA LEU A 58 -15.04 -1.95 1.00
C LEU A 58 -13.79 -1.06 1.12
N THR A 59 -12.62 -1.69 1.07
CA THR A 59 -11.33 -1.02 0.94
C THR A 59 -10.71 -1.35 -0.43
N ASP A 60 -9.77 -0.55 -0.92
CA ASP A 60 -9.00 -0.89 -2.12
C ASP A 60 -7.91 -1.95 -1.86
N GLY A 61 -7.87 -2.51 -0.64
CA GLY A 61 -6.86 -3.46 -0.18
C GLY A 61 -5.45 -2.87 -0.03
N GLU A 62 -5.29 -1.54 -0.09
CA GLU A 62 -4.00 -0.84 -0.04
C GLU A 62 -2.99 -1.31 -1.10
N MET A 63 -3.48 -1.79 -2.24
CA MET A 63 -2.65 -2.40 -3.29
C MET A 63 -1.58 -1.43 -3.83
N ARG A 64 -1.87 -0.13 -3.86
CA ARG A 64 -0.97 0.94 -4.36
C ARG A 64 -0.07 1.54 -3.29
N ARG A 65 -0.11 1.05 -2.05
CA ARG A 65 0.72 1.54 -0.96
C ARG A 65 1.94 0.66 -0.82
N LEU A 66 3.10 1.25 -0.59
CA LEU A 66 4.28 0.51 -0.19
C LEU A 66 4.16 0.06 1.28
N SER A 67 3.82 1.00 2.17
CA SER A 67 3.52 0.80 3.60
C SER A 67 2.41 1.77 4.02
N PHE A 68 1.69 1.49 5.12
CA PHE A 68 0.70 2.43 5.67
C PHE A 68 1.33 3.81 5.95
N GLN A 69 2.61 3.82 6.37
CA GLN A 69 3.37 5.03 6.71
C GLN A 69 3.98 5.73 5.48
N SER A 70 4.24 4.99 4.39
CA SER A 70 5.00 5.54 3.25
C SER A 70 4.28 6.67 2.55
N GLN A 71 2.95 6.65 2.56
CA GLN A 71 2.12 7.59 1.81
C GLN A 71 2.33 9.05 2.22
N VAL A 72 2.71 9.32 3.47
CA VAL A 72 3.12 10.68 3.89
C VAL A 72 4.41 11.09 3.18
N CYS A 73 5.41 10.23 3.15
CA CYS A 73 6.69 10.54 2.53
C CYS A 73 6.61 10.55 0.99
N GLU A 74 5.68 9.81 0.40
CA GLU A 74 5.40 9.84 -1.05
C GLU A 74 4.56 11.04 -1.49
N SER A 75 3.76 11.63 -0.60
CA SER A 75 2.82 12.70 -0.95
C SER A 75 3.32 14.10 -0.60
N TYR A 76 4.43 14.21 0.14
CA TYR A 76 5.00 15.48 0.59
C TYR A 76 6.46 15.60 0.18
N SER A 77 6.87 16.79 -0.23
CA SER A 77 8.29 17.14 -0.34
C SER A 77 8.85 17.61 1.00
N GLY A 78 10.17 17.64 1.12
CA GLY A 78 10.88 18.14 2.31
C GLY A 78 11.41 17.04 3.22
N PHE A 79 11.17 15.77 2.91
CA PHE A 79 11.87 14.64 3.54
C PHE A 79 13.24 14.40 2.88
N SER A 80 14.18 13.84 3.64
CA SER A 80 15.36 13.17 3.08
C SER A 80 14.96 11.97 2.21
N GLU A 81 15.92 11.38 1.49
CA GLU A 81 15.71 10.06 0.89
C GLU A 81 15.32 9.04 1.97
N TRP A 82 14.48 8.09 1.58
CA TRP A 82 13.93 7.06 2.46
C TRP A 82 13.63 5.80 1.65
N ASP A 83 13.59 4.67 2.32
CA ASP A 83 13.14 3.39 1.77
C ASP A 83 12.17 2.69 2.74
N MET A 84 11.78 1.46 2.42
CA MET A 84 10.86 0.67 3.24
C MET A 84 11.35 0.46 4.68
N ASN A 85 12.66 0.35 4.90
CA ASN A 85 13.22 0.10 6.22
C ASN A 85 13.01 1.29 7.15
N ALA A 86 12.76 2.49 6.63
CA ALA A 86 12.32 3.64 7.45
C ALA A 86 11.02 3.37 8.23
N PHE A 87 10.21 2.41 7.78
CA PHE A 87 8.92 2.04 8.38
C PHE A 87 8.86 0.62 8.93
N LEU A 88 9.77 -0.27 8.49
CA LEU A 88 9.85 -1.66 8.95
C LEU A 88 11.04 -1.90 9.90
N TRP A 89 11.71 -0.85 10.37
CA TRP A 89 12.80 -1.00 11.34
C TRP A 89 12.34 -1.66 12.64
N GLY A 90 13.29 -2.28 13.33
CA GLY A 90 13.08 -2.92 14.63
C GLY A 90 13.51 -4.37 14.65
N GLU A 91 13.22 -5.01 15.78
CA GLU A 91 13.48 -6.43 16.02
C GLU A 91 12.20 -7.22 15.75
N TRP A 92 12.25 -8.10 14.76
CA TRP A 92 11.15 -8.97 14.35
C TRP A 92 11.44 -10.39 14.77
N GLN A 93 10.41 -11.10 15.21
CA GLN A 93 10.49 -12.52 15.57
C GLN A 93 9.30 -13.26 14.96
N SER A 94 9.57 -14.43 14.40
CA SER A 94 8.58 -15.34 13.82
C SER A 94 9.01 -16.78 14.07
N ASP A 95 8.05 -17.63 14.43
CA ASP A 95 8.30 -19.06 14.62
C ASP A 95 8.75 -19.75 13.31
N ASP A 96 8.20 -19.31 12.17
CA ASP A 96 8.47 -19.90 10.86
C ASP A 96 9.67 -19.25 10.15
N LEU A 97 9.88 -17.94 10.34
CA LEU A 97 10.88 -17.15 9.60
C LEU A 97 12.11 -16.78 10.43
N GLY A 98 12.09 -17.06 11.74
CA GLY A 98 13.16 -16.72 12.67
C GLY A 98 13.21 -15.25 13.06
N GLU A 99 14.35 -14.84 13.62
CA GLU A 99 14.61 -13.47 14.05
C GLU A 99 15.14 -12.62 12.90
N LYS A 100 14.72 -11.35 12.85
CA LYS A 100 15.20 -10.38 11.86
C LYS A 100 15.32 -9.00 12.50
N SER A 101 16.54 -8.46 12.50
CA SER A 101 16.80 -7.06 12.84
C SER A 101 16.83 -6.20 11.58
N ILE A 102 16.13 -5.08 11.60
CA ILE A 102 16.14 -4.09 10.52
C ILE A 102 16.58 -2.74 11.12
N GLU A 103 17.74 -2.26 10.69
CA GLU A 103 18.23 -0.93 11.06
C GLU A 103 17.36 0.15 10.41
N ARG A 104 17.06 1.20 11.19
CA ARG A 104 16.31 2.34 10.67
C ARG A 104 17.24 3.27 9.88
N PRO A 105 17.02 3.48 8.57
CA PRO A 105 17.74 4.50 7.84
C PRO A 105 17.41 5.89 8.39
N PRO A 106 18.34 6.85 8.32
CA PRO A 106 18.10 8.22 8.78
C PRO A 106 17.06 8.89 7.87
N ILE A 107 15.82 9.01 8.37
CA ILE A 107 14.77 9.83 7.76
C ILE A 107 14.64 11.14 8.52
N ALA A 108 14.70 12.26 7.81
CA ALA A 108 14.62 13.58 8.40
C ALA A 108 13.72 14.52 7.59
N VAL A 109 13.17 15.53 8.26
CA VAL A 109 12.55 16.69 7.60
C VAL A 109 13.65 17.70 7.33
N LEU A 110 14.03 17.86 6.07
CA LEU A 110 15.08 18.76 5.59
C LEU A 110 14.54 20.17 5.32
N GLU A 111 13.26 20.27 4.95
CA GLU A 111 12.59 21.53 4.59
C GLU A 111 11.14 21.52 5.07
N PRO A 112 10.46 22.69 5.16
CA PRO A 112 9.03 22.72 5.45
C PRO A 112 8.23 21.80 4.51
N LEU A 113 7.44 20.89 5.09
CA LEU A 113 6.70 19.91 4.32
C LEU A 113 5.66 20.57 3.42
N ARG A 114 5.66 20.23 2.13
CA ARG A 114 4.67 20.71 1.16
C ARG A 114 3.98 19.53 0.50
N ARG A 115 2.66 19.50 0.59
CA ARG A 115 1.83 18.46 -0.04
C ARG A 115 1.91 18.58 -1.57
N GLN A 116 2.41 17.55 -2.22
CA GLN A 116 2.52 17.44 -3.68
C GLN A 116 1.26 16.80 -4.28
N ARG A 117 0.66 15.83 -3.59
CA ARG A 117 -0.58 15.16 -4.00
C ARG A 117 -1.45 14.81 -2.79
N SER A 118 -2.70 14.44 -3.03
CA SER A 118 -3.55 13.87 -1.98
C SER A 118 -3.06 12.48 -1.55
N LEU A 119 -3.26 12.16 -0.28
CA LEU A 119 -2.87 10.89 0.34
C LEU A 119 -3.74 9.69 -0.07
N GLY A 120 -4.94 9.93 -0.58
CA GLY A 120 -5.92 8.86 -0.82
C GLY A 120 -7.02 9.19 -1.82
N THR A 121 -6.96 10.35 -2.48
CA THR A 121 -8.04 10.75 -3.40
C THR A 121 -8.08 9.86 -4.64
N GLU A 122 -6.93 9.43 -5.16
CA GLU A 122 -6.90 8.55 -6.33
C GLU A 122 -7.56 7.20 -6.00
N GLU A 123 -7.12 6.58 -4.90
CA GLU A 123 -7.61 5.29 -4.43
C GLU A 123 -9.12 5.35 -4.14
N TYR A 124 -9.57 6.40 -3.44
CA TYR A 124 -10.99 6.61 -3.17
C TYR A 124 -11.80 6.82 -4.45
N THR A 125 -11.36 7.69 -5.36
CA THR A 125 -12.07 7.96 -6.61
C THR A 125 -12.13 6.72 -7.49
N TYR A 126 -11.06 5.92 -7.54
CA TYR A 126 -11.01 4.68 -8.30
C TYR A 126 -11.99 3.63 -7.76
N ALA A 127 -11.99 3.40 -6.44
CA ALA A 127 -12.87 2.42 -5.79
C ALA A 127 -14.34 2.84 -5.89
N ARG A 128 -14.66 4.09 -5.55
CA ARG A 128 -16.04 4.64 -5.65
C ARG A 128 -16.62 4.56 -7.06
N ALA A 129 -15.80 4.59 -8.11
CA ALA A 129 -16.29 4.46 -9.48
C ALA A 129 -16.72 3.02 -9.84
N ARG A 130 -16.44 2.04 -8.98
CA ARG A 130 -16.68 0.60 -9.23
C ARG A 130 -17.68 -0.02 -8.27
N THR A 131 -17.96 0.63 -7.14
CA THR A 131 -18.81 0.16 -6.04
C THR A 131 -19.75 1.27 -5.62
#